data_AF-F7NNJ9-F1
#
_entry.id   AF-F7NNJ9-F1
#
_cell.length_a   1.000
_cell.length_b   1.000
_cell.length_c   1.000
_cell.angle_alpha   90.00
_cell.angle_beta   90.00
_cell.angle_gamma   90.00
#
_symmetry.space_group_name_H-M   'P 1'
#
loop_
_entity.id
_entity.type
_entity.pdbx_description
1 polymer ?
#
loop_
_entity_poly.entity_id
_entity_poly.type
_entity_poly.pdbx_seq_one_letter_code
_entity_poly.pdbx_strand_id
1 'polypeptide(L)'
;PGPFWTMVTLGIAGLAAFPWQTFVGAILPLIIGMVLGNLDRDMRDYLAKAVPVLIPFFAFGLGCGINLSSIIKGGMLGILMGVAVVAVSGCILFIADKLTGGNGIAGLSAASTAGNAAAVPAAIAAVDTSYKSAAPTATVLVATCVIVTAVLVPIVTAWWAKQINAKA
;
A
#
# COMPACT_ATOMS: atom_id res chain seq x y z
N PRO A 1 -3.78 0.02 -3.54
CA PRO A 1 -3.66 1.40 -4.04
C PRO A 1 -4.00 2.39 -2.92
N GLY A 2 -3.50 3.62 -2.96
CA GLY A 2 -3.94 4.68 -2.04
C GLY A 2 -5.38 5.13 -2.30
N PRO A 3 -5.99 5.96 -1.41
CA PRO A 3 -7.40 6.34 -1.49
C PRO A 3 -7.83 6.89 -2.86
N PHE A 4 -7.01 7.75 -3.48
CA PHE A 4 -7.28 8.30 -4.82
C PHE A 4 -7.53 7.20 -5.86
N TRP A 5 -6.56 6.30 -6.03
CA TRP A 5 -6.63 5.24 -7.04
C TRP A 5 -7.76 4.25 -6.76
N THR A 6 -8.06 3.96 -5.49
CA THR A 6 -9.21 3.12 -5.14
C THR A 6 -10.53 3.78 -5.53
N MET A 7 -10.69 5.08 -5.27
CA MET A 7 -11.88 5.83 -5.71
C MET A 7 -12.00 5.85 -7.23
N VAL A 8 -10.90 5.97 -7.96
CA VAL A 8 -10.91 5.94 -9.43
C VAL A 8 -11.36 4.58 -9.93
N THR A 9 -10.80 3.49 -9.39
CA THR A 9 -11.19 2.13 -9.78
C THR A 9 -12.66 1.85 -9.48
N LEU A 10 -13.14 2.20 -8.28
CA LEU A 10 -14.55 2.01 -7.90
C LEU A 10 -15.50 2.88 -8.74
N GLY A 11 -15.09 4.11 -9.07
CA GLY A 11 -15.85 5.01 -9.94
C GLY A 11 -15.95 4.49 -11.37
N ILE A 12 -14.83 4.07 -11.97
CA ILE A 12 -14.80 3.51 -13.34
C ILE A 12 -15.58 2.19 -13.41
N ALA A 13 -15.51 1.37 -12.36
CA ALA A 13 -16.25 0.11 -12.28
C ALA A 13 -17.77 0.31 -12.06
N GLY A 14 -18.24 1.54 -11.85
CA GLY A 14 -19.64 1.85 -11.54
C GLY A 14 -20.08 1.37 -10.15
N LEU A 15 -19.12 1.09 -9.27
CA LEU A 15 -19.38 0.54 -7.93
C LEU A 15 -19.63 1.64 -6.88
N ALA A 16 -19.17 2.86 -7.14
CA ALA A 16 -19.39 4.01 -6.25
C ALA A 16 -19.36 5.33 -7.05
N ALA A 17 -20.09 6.34 -6.57
CA ALA A 17 -20.09 7.68 -7.14
C ALA A 17 -19.50 8.66 -6.12
N PHE A 18 -18.24 9.06 -6.32
CA PHE A 18 -17.56 10.00 -5.43
C PHE A 18 -17.66 11.43 -5.99
N PRO A 19 -17.90 12.45 -5.14
CA PRO A 19 -17.75 13.84 -5.53
C PRO A 19 -16.34 14.13 -6.07
N TRP A 20 -16.23 14.90 -7.15
CA TRP A 20 -14.93 15.22 -7.77
C TRP A 20 -13.96 15.90 -6.78
N GLN A 21 -14.49 16.65 -5.81
CA GLN A 21 -13.72 17.29 -4.73
C GLN A 21 -12.95 16.27 -3.88
N THR A 22 -13.50 15.07 -3.67
CA THR A 22 -12.83 14.01 -2.91
C THR A 22 -11.61 13.49 -3.66
N PHE A 23 -11.70 13.36 -4.99
CA PHE A 23 -10.54 13.00 -5.82
C PHE A 23 -9.45 14.07 -5.74
N VAL A 24 -9.82 15.34 -5.83
CA VAL A 24 -8.88 16.45 -5.70
C VAL A 24 -8.21 16.44 -4.33
N GLY A 25 -8.98 16.32 -3.25
CA GLY A 25 -8.44 16.27 -1.89
C GLY A 25 -7.46 15.11 -1.68
N ALA A 26 -7.67 13.97 -2.35
CA ALA A 26 -6.79 12.81 -2.23
C ALA A 26 -5.47 12.93 -3.03
N ILE A 27 -5.45 13.68 -4.13
CA ILE A 27 -4.24 13.84 -4.97
C ILE A 27 -3.47 15.13 -4.70
N LEU A 28 -4.15 16.17 -4.18
CA LEU A 28 -3.57 17.49 -3.97
C LEU A 28 -2.30 17.48 -3.10
N PRO A 29 -2.20 16.72 -1.99
CA PRO A 29 -0.96 16.67 -1.21
C PRO A 29 0.24 16.16 -2.01
N LEU A 30 0.02 15.19 -2.91
CA LEU A 30 1.05 14.63 -3.77
C LEU A 30 1.50 15.66 -4.83
N ILE A 31 0.56 16.38 -5.45
CA ILE A 31 0.87 17.44 -6.42
C ILE A 31 1.64 18.58 -5.75
N ILE A 32 1.17 19.07 -4.59
CA ILE A 32 1.85 20.13 -3.85
C ILE A 32 3.26 19.69 -3.46
N GLY A 33 3.41 18.47 -2.94
CA GLY A 33 4.73 17.92 -2.58
C GLY A 33 5.69 17.85 -3.79
N MET A 34 5.20 17.41 -4.95
CA MET A 34 6.01 17.38 -6.18
C MET A 34 6.39 18.78 -6.66
N VAL A 35 5.45 19.73 -6.68
CA VAL A 35 5.73 21.11 -7.12
C VAL A 35 6.71 21.78 -6.18
N LEU A 36 6.44 21.73 -4.87
CA LEU A 36 7.30 22.33 -3.84
C LEU A 36 8.70 21.73 -3.87
N GLY A 37 8.82 20.40 -3.96
CA GLY A 37 10.11 19.72 -3.97
C GLY A 37 10.95 19.95 -5.23
N ASN A 38 10.34 20.41 -6.33
CA ASN A 38 11.05 20.82 -7.54
C ASN A 38 11.38 22.32 -7.58
N LEU A 39 10.55 23.17 -6.97
CA LEU A 39 10.77 24.62 -6.93
C LEU A 39 11.74 25.06 -5.82
N ASP A 40 11.74 24.36 -4.67
CA ASP A 40 12.52 24.72 -3.51
C ASP A 40 13.29 23.49 -2.98
N ARG A 41 14.61 23.49 -3.22
CA ARG A 41 15.50 22.40 -2.78
C ARG A 41 15.70 22.38 -1.27
N ASP A 42 15.71 23.54 -0.61
CA ASP A 42 15.90 23.61 0.83
C ASP A 42 14.66 23.06 1.54
N MET A 43 13.46 23.38 1.03
CA MET A 43 12.21 22.84 1.51
C MET A 43 12.11 21.33 1.27
N ARG A 44 12.55 20.85 0.09
CA ARG A 44 12.65 19.41 -0.20
C ARG A 44 13.52 18.69 0.83
N ASP A 45 14.72 19.21 1.09
CA ASP A 45 15.67 18.59 2.01
C ASP A 45 15.21 18.68 3.46
N TYR A 46 14.51 19.75 3.83
CA TYR A 46 13.87 19.89 5.13
C TYR A 46 12.76 18.85 5.34
N LEU A 47 11.81 18.74 4.39
CA LEU A 47 10.70 17.80 4.48
C LEU A 47 11.15 16.33 4.34
N ALA A 48 12.19 16.05 3.55
CA ALA A 48 12.74 14.70 3.41
C ALA A 48 13.24 14.14 4.75
N LYS A 49 13.78 14.99 5.63
CA LYS A 49 14.23 14.61 6.98
C LYS A 49 13.07 14.20 7.90
N ALA A 50 11.83 14.61 7.61
CA ALA A 50 10.67 14.20 8.38
C ALA A 50 10.26 12.74 8.12
N VAL A 51 10.57 12.19 6.93
CA VAL A 51 10.12 10.85 6.52
C VAL A 51 10.62 9.75 7.48
N PRO A 52 11.92 9.66 7.83
CA PRO A 52 12.40 8.64 8.77
C PRO A 52 11.77 8.73 10.16
N VAL A 53 11.35 9.93 10.58
CA VAL A 53 10.66 10.14 11.86
C VAL A 53 9.21 9.69 11.77
N LEU A 54 8.51 10.02 10.68
CA LEU A 54 7.10 9.68 10.48
C LEU A 54 6.87 8.19 10.24
N ILE A 55 7.83 7.46 9.65
CA ILE A 55 7.69 6.01 9.37
C ILE A 55 7.38 5.20 10.65
N PRO A 56 8.15 5.31 11.74
CA PRO A 56 7.82 4.65 13.01
C PRO A 56 6.44 5.04 13.55
N PHE A 57 6.06 6.32 13.57
CA PHE A 57 4.74 6.74 14.07
C PHE A 57 3.60 6.20 13.21
N PHE A 58 3.78 6.16 11.89
CA PHE A 58 2.84 5.55 10.98
C PHE A 58 2.69 4.06 11.26
N ALA A 59 3.81 3.34 11.43
CA ALA A 59 3.81 1.92 11.75
C ALA A 59 3.17 1.63 13.11
N PHE A 60 3.46 2.42 14.15
CA PHE A 60 2.84 2.31 15.46
C PHE A 60 1.35 2.61 15.40
N GLY A 61 0.93 3.69 14.75
CA GLY A 61 -0.49 4.04 14.59
C GLY A 61 -1.26 2.94 13.86
N LEU A 62 -0.67 2.40 12.78
CA LEU A 62 -1.22 1.25 12.07
C LEU A 62 -1.33 0.03 12.99
N GLY A 63 -0.30 -0.26 13.78
CA GLY A 63 -0.30 -1.35 14.76
C GLY A 63 -1.35 -1.19 15.87
N CYS A 64 -1.52 0.02 16.43
CA CYS A 64 -2.50 0.32 17.46
C CYS A 64 -3.95 0.20 16.96
N GLY A 65 -4.19 0.45 15.68
CA GLY A 65 -5.51 0.31 15.06
C GLY A 65 -5.94 -1.13 14.81
N ILE A 66 -5.05 -2.12 15.03
CA ILE A 66 -5.31 -3.52 14.68
C ILE A 66 -5.90 -4.28 15.86
N ASN A 67 -7.07 -4.87 15.64
CA ASN A 67 -7.69 -5.78 16.59
C ASN A 67 -7.19 -7.22 16.37
N LEU A 68 -6.32 -7.71 17.27
CA LEU A 68 -5.78 -9.07 17.20
C LEU A 68 -6.87 -10.15 17.22
N SER A 69 -7.98 -9.94 17.93
CA SER A 69 -9.11 -10.89 17.94
C SER A 69 -9.75 -10.99 16.55
N SER A 70 -9.86 -9.85 15.85
CA SER A 70 -10.35 -9.80 14.47
C SER A 70 -9.37 -10.43 13.47
N ILE A 71 -8.06 -10.34 13.70
CA ILE A 71 -7.06 -11.10 12.91
C ILE A 71 -7.19 -12.60 13.17
N ILE A 72 -7.42 -13.05 14.40
CA ILE A 72 -7.54 -14.49 14.66
C ILE A 72 -8.84 -15.06 14.04
N LYS A 73 -9.95 -14.30 14.11
CA LYS A 73 -11.26 -14.75 13.58
C LYS A 73 -11.42 -14.56 12.07
N GLY A 74 -10.88 -13.49 11.49
CA GLY A 74 -11.03 -13.13 10.07
C GLY A 74 -9.71 -13.10 9.28
N GLY A 75 -8.57 -13.25 9.93
CA GLY A 75 -7.24 -13.08 9.33
C GLY A 75 -6.81 -14.25 8.45
N MET A 76 -7.49 -15.39 8.45
CA MET A 76 -7.23 -16.43 7.43
C MET A 76 -7.41 -15.86 6.02
N LEU A 77 -8.49 -15.09 5.81
CA LEU A 77 -8.72 -14.40 4.53
C LEU A 77 -7.68 -13.31 4.29
N GLY A 78 -7.29 -12.56 5.32
CA GLY A 78 -6.26 -11.52 5.20
C GLY A 78 -4.87 -12.08 4.87
N ILE A 79 -4.51 -13.22 5.45
CA ILE A 79 -3.27 -13.95 5.15
C ILE A 79 -3.31 -14.47 3.72
N LEU A 80 -4.41 -15.12 3.33
CA LEU A 80 -4.57 -15.60 1.97
C LEU A 80 -4.50 -14.45 0.96
N MET A 81 -5.15 -13.32 1.25
CA MET A 81 -5.04 -12.10 0.44
C MET A 81 -3.61 -11.58 0.38
N GLY A 82 -2.90 -11.49 1.50
CA GLY A 82 -1.51 -11.04 1.54
C GLY A 82 -0.60 -11.93 0.68
N VAL A 83 -0.72 -13.25 0.83
CA VAL A 83 0.01 -14.23 0.03
C VAL A 83 -0.34 -14.09 -1.45
N ALA A 84 -1.63 -13.96 -1.78
CA ALA A 84 -2.09 -13.77 -3.16
C ALA A 84 -1.55 -12.46 -3.76
N VAL A 85 -1.49 -11.37 -2.99
CA VAL A 85 -0.90 -10.10 -3.44
C VAL A 85 0.58 -10.26 -3.74
N VAL A 86 1.36 -10.89 -2.85
CA VAL A 86 2.79 -11.16 -3.13
C VAL A 86 2.95 -12.06 -4.35
N ALA A 87 2.14 -13.10 -4.49
CA ALA A 87 2.23 -14.03 -5.61
C ALA A 87 1.89 -13.34 -6.95
N VAL A 88 0.75 -12.66 -7.03
CA VAL A 88 0.27 -12.03 -8.27
C VAL A 88 1.08 -10.78 -8.59
N SER A 89 1.12 -9.82 -7.67
CA SER A 89 1.83 -8.55 -7.89
C SER A 89 3.33 -8.78 -8.00
N GLY A 90 3.89 -9.66 -7.16
CA GLY A 90 5.31 -10.01 -7.22
C GLY A 90 5.69 -10.70 -8.52
N CYS A 91 4.86 -11.61 -9.06
CA CYS A 91 5.12 -12.21 -10.36
C CYS A 91 5.10 -11.17 -11.49
N ILE A 92 4.07 -10.32 -11.53
CA ILE A 92 3.94 -9.26 -12.55
C ILE A 92 5.13 -8.29 -12.48
N LEU A 93 5.45 -7.81 -11.28
CA LEU A 93 6.54 -6.85 -11.09
C LEU A 93 7.91 -7.49 -11.33
N PHE A 94 8.08 -8.77 -10.99
CA PHE A 94 9.30 -9.51 -11.29
C PHE A 94 9.53 -9.63 -12.80
N ILE A 95 8.49 -9.98 -13.56
CA ILE A 95 8.56 -10.06 -15.02
C ILE A 95 8.82 -8.67 -15.60
N ALA A 96 8.11 -7.64 -15.14
CA ALA A 96 8.31 -6.27 -15.60
C ALA A 96 9.77 -5.81 -15.37
N ASP A 97 10.31 -6.03 -14.17
CA ASP A 97 11.69 -5.68 -13.82
C ASP A 97 12.69 -6.39 -14.76
N LYS A 98 12.50 -7.70 -14.98
CA LYS A 98 13.30 -8.49 -15.92
C LYS A 98 13.21 -7.99 -17.36
N LEU A 99 12.02 -7.62 -17.84
CA LEU A 99 11.83 -7.08 -19.18
C LEU A 99 12.48 -5.70 -19.36
N THR A 100 12.57 -4.91 -18.29
CA THR A 100 13.27 -3.62 -18.28
C THR A 100 14.79 -3.73 -18.08
N GLY A 101 15.35 -4.94 -18.10
CA GLY A 101 16.78 -5.20 -17.94
C GLY A 101 17.27 -5.39 -16.50
N GLY A 102 16.35 -5.40 -15.54
CA GLY A 102 16.64 -5.69 -14.13
C GLY A 102 16.83 -7.18 -13.85
N ASN A 103 17.23 -7.50 -12.62
CA ASN A 103 17.45 -8.87 -12.18
C ASN A 103 16.23 -9.48 -11.44
N GLY A 104 15.14 -8.74 -11.29
CA GLY A 104 13.92 -9.17 -10.60
C GLY A 104 13.88 -8.78 -9.12
N ILE A 105 14.99 -8.31 -8.53
CA ILE A 105 15.03 -7.91 -7.11
C ILE A 105 14.20 -6.65 -6.89
N ALA A 106 14.29 -5.66 -7.78
CA ALA A 106 13.55 -4.41 -7.65
C ALA A 106 12.03 -4.69 -7.76
N GLY A 107 11.65 -5.53 -8.73
CA GLY A 107 10.26 -5.96 -8.91
C GLY A 107 9.69 -6.67 -7.68
N LEU A 108 10.42 -7.66 -7.14
CA LEU A 108 9.98 -8.36 -5.93
C LEU A 108 9.92 -7.45 -4.71
N SER A 109 10.89 -6.55 -4.54
CA SER A 109 10.89 -5.60 -3.41
C SER A 109 9.72 -4.62 -3.42
N ALA A 110 9.17 -4.33 -4.62
CA ALA A 110 8.04 -3.43 -4.80
C ALA A 110 6.67 -4.12 -4.62
N ALA A 111 6.62 -5.44 -4.44
CA ALA A 111 5.38 -6.22 -4.40
C ALA A 111 4.57 -6.13 -3.11
N SER A 112 4.95 -5.23 -2.19
CA SER A 112 4.31 -5.10 -0.88
C SER A 112 3.06 -4.22 -0.93
N THR A 113 2.05 -4.53 -0.11
CA THR A 113 0.90 -3.64 0.07
C THR A 113 1.34 -2.45 0.92
N ALA A 114 1.25 -1.24 0.35
CA ALA A 114 1.55 -0.02 1.07
C ALA A 114 0.69 0.11 2.33
N GLY A 115 1.30 0.48 3.47
CA GLY A 115 0.57 0.58 4.73
C GLY A 115 -0.55 1.62 4.72
N ASN A 116 -0.45 2.66 3.87
CA ASN A 116 -1.53 3.64 3.69
C ASN A 116 -2.83 3.03 3.15
N ALA A 117 -2.79 1.83 2.57
CA ALA A 117 -3.96 1.11 2.10
C ALA A 117 -4.90 0.75 3.26
N ALA A 118 -4.39 0.60 4.48
CA ALA A 118 -5.21 0.29 5.65
C ALA A 118 -6.23 1.40 5.97
N ALA A 119 -5.93 2.66 5.62
CA ALA A 119 -6.84 3.79 5.83
C ALA A 119 -7.93 3.91 4.74
N VAL A 120 -7.79 3.17 3.63
CA VAL A 120 -8.67 3.32 2.46
C VAL A 120 -10.13 2.97 2.77
N PRO A 121 -10.48 1.83 3.40
CA PRO A 121 -11.89 1.48 3.59
C PRO A 121 -12.64 2.50 4.46
N ALA A 122 -11.98 3.03 5.49
CA ALA A 122 -12.53 4.11 6.31
C ALA A 122 -12.72 5.41 5.51
N ALA A 123 -11.74 5.77 4.66
CA ALA A 123 -11.84 6.93 3.79
C ALA A 123 -13.00 6.80 2.78
N ILE A 124 -13.21 5.63 2.19
CA ILE A 124 -14.34 5.37 1.28
C ILE A 124 -15.66 5.47 2.04
N ALA A 125 -15.80 4.86 3.21
CA ALA A 125 -17.04 4.91 3.99
C ALA A 125 -17.38 6.29 4.57
N ALA A 126 -16.39 7.18 4.69
CA ALA A 126 -16.60 8.57 5.06
C ALA A 126 -17.26 9.37 3.92
N VAL A 127 -17.07 8.96 2.67
CA VAL A 127 -17.58 9.66 1.48
C VAL A 127 -18.86 9.00 0.97
N ASP A 128 -18.91 7.67 0.97
CA ASP A 128 -20.07 6.87 0.56
C ASP A 128 -20.55 5.99 1.71
N THR A 129 -21.73 6.32 2.24
CA THR A 129 -22.29 5.64 3.40
C THR A 129 -22.67 4.19 3.16
N SER A 130 -22.83 3.76 1.90
CA SER A 130 -23.14 2.36 1.55
C SER A 130 -22.04 1.39 2.01
N TYR A 131 -20.80 1.87 2.12
CA TYR A 131 -19.65 1.08 2.57
C TYR A 131 -19.46 1.06 4.10
N LYS A 132 -20.29 1.77 4.90
CA LYS A 132 -20.11 1.85 6.36
C LYS A 132 -20.13 0.49 7.06
N SER A 133 -20.98 -0.44 6.61
CA SER A 133 -21.07 -1.79 7.19
C SER A 133 -19.87 -2.66 6.82
N ALA A 134 -19.30 -2.47 5.62
CA ALA A 134 -18.16 -3.24 5.13
C ALA A 134 -16.80 -2.69 5.59
N ALA A 135 -16.70 -1.39 5.88
CA ALA A 135 -15.44 -0.72 6.19
C ALA A 135 -14.66 -1.31 7.37
N PRO A 136 -15.27 -1.71 8.50
CA PRO A 136 -14.52 -2.32 9.60
C PRO A 136 -13.85 -3.64 9.17
N THR A 137 -14.61 -4.52 8.51
CA THR A 137 -14.12 -5.82 8.02
C THR A 137 -13.04 -5.65 6.96
N ALA A 138 -13.26 -4.73 5.99
CA ALA A 138 -12.29 -4.42 4.95
C ALA A 138 -11.01 -3.80 5.52
N THR A 139 -11.12 -2.96 6.57
CA THR A 139 -9.95 -2.37 7.25
C THR A 139 -9.09 -3.46 7.88
N VAL A 140 -9.70 -4.42 8.60
CA VAL A 140 -8.98 -5.56 9.19
C VAL A 140 -8.33 -6.43 8.10
N LEU A 141 -9.05 -6.69 7.00
CA LEU A 141 -8.54 -7.49 5.88
C LEU A 141 -7.31 -6.85 5.24
N VAL A 142 -7.39 -5.56 4.91
CA VAL A 142 -6.29 -4.81 4.30
C VAL A 142 -5.13 -4.64 5.28
N ALA A 143 -5.38 -4.37 6.56
CA ALA A 143 -4.34 -4.27 7.57
C ALA A 143 -3.58 -5.60 7.75
N THR A 144 -4.31 -6.74 7.76
CA THR A 144 -3.68 -8.07 7.79
C THR A 144 -2.84 -8.31 6.54
N CYS A 145 -3.34 -7.92 5.36
CA CYS A 145 -2.60 -8.01 4.11
C CYS A 145 -1.29 -7.17 4.13
N VAL A 146 -1.34 -5.96 4.68
CA VAL A 146 -0.15 -5.11 4.89
C VAL A 146 0.88 -5.82 5.77
N ILE A 147 0.48 -6.39 6.91
CA ILE A 147 1.41 -7.13 7.79
C ILE A 147 2.03 -8.32 7.06
N VAL A 148 1.20 -9.12 6.40
CA VAL A 148 1.64 -10.35 5.74
C VAL A 148 2.61 -10.04 4.60
N THR A 149 2.29 -9.04 3.78
CA THR A 149 3.19 -8.60 2.70
C THR A 149 4.47 -7.95 3.23
N ALA A 150 4.41 -7.19 4.32
CA ALA A 150 5.60 -6.62 4.97
C ALA A 150 6.60 -7.69 5.47
N VAL A 151 6.12 -8.89 5.81
CA VAL A 151 6.96 -10.03 6.20
C VAL A 151 7.40 -10.86 5.00
N LEU A 152 6.46 -11.22 4.12
CA LEU A 152 6.75 -12.14 3.00
C LEU A 152 7.65 -11.50 1.93
N VAL A 153 7.46 -10.22 1.61
CA VAL A 153 8.22 -9.56 0.54
C VAL A 153 9.73 -9.53 0.82
N PRO A 154 10.22 -9.13 2.01
CA PRO A 154 11.64 -9.21 2.33
C PRO A 154 12.20 -10.64 2.24
N ILE A 155 11.44 -11.65 2.69
CA ILE A 155 11.87 -13.06 2.64
C ILE A 155 12.04 -13.54 1.20
N VAL A 156 11.04 -13.29 0.35
CA VAL A 156 11.06 -13.69 -1.07
C VAL A 156 12.16 -12.94 -1.82
N THR A 157 12.31 -11.64 -1.56
CA THR A 157 13.36 -10.80 -2.16
C THR A 157 14.75 -11.29 -1.77
N ALA A 158 14.99 -11.57 -0.49
CA ALA A 158 16.27 -12.08 0.00
C ALA A 158 16.59 -13.48 -0.55
N TRP A 159 15.59 -14.36 -0.62
CA TRP A 159 15.74 -15.68 -1.23
C TRP A 159 16.17 -15.57 -2.71
N TRP A 160 15.51 -14.70 -3.48
CA TRP A 160 15.86 -14.50 -4.89
C TRP A 160 17.24 -13.87 -5.07
N ALA A 161 17.59 -12.87 -4.24
CA ALA A 161 18.91 -12.26 -4.25
C ALA A 161 20.02 -13.29 -4.00
N LYS A 162 19.82 -14.22 -3.06
CA LYS A 162 20.75 -15.32 -2.81
C LYS A 162 20.89 -16.25 -4.01
N GLN A 163 19.80 -16.56 -4.70
CA GLN A 163 19.83 -17.42 -5.89
C GLN A 163 20.58 -16.79 -7.07
N ILE A 164 20.48 -15.46 -7.26
CA ILE A 164 21.25 -14.76 -8.28
C ILE A 164 22.74 -14.72 -7.91
N ASN A 165 23.06 -14.37 -6.67
CA ASN A 165 24.45 -14.28 -6.21
C ASN A 165 25.17 -15.64 -6.22
N ALA A 166 24.44 -16.75 -6.08
CA ALA A 166 25.00 -18.10 -6.21
C ALA A 166 25.24 -18.54 -7.67
N LYS A 167 24.70 -17.81 -8.66
CA LYS A 167 24.83 -18.10 -10.10
C LYS A 167 25.82 -17.17 -10.82
N ALA A 168 26.32 -16.14 -10.14
CA ALA A 168 27.36 -15.23 -10.61
C ALA A 168 28.73 -15.77 -10.21
#